data_AF-A0AA89AS46-F1
#
_entry.id   AF-A0AA89AS46-F1
#
_cell.length_a   1.000
_cell.length_b   1.000
_cell.length_c   1.000
_cell.angle_alpha   90.00
_cell.angle_beta   90.00
_cell.angle_gamma   90.00
#
_symmetry.space_group_name_H-M   'P 1'
#
loop_
_entity.id
_entity.type
_entity.pdbx_description
1 polymer ?
#
loop_
_entity_poly.entity_id
_entity_poly.type
_entity_poly.pdbx_seq_one_letter_code
_entity_poly.pdbx_strand_id
1 'polypeptide(L)'
;MAKFNVVQKRRRAAIAEQKRARHGDPFTAKLKQKPQPLSISGKRKRKLFKKWRRDQKEAMAKGLITMQDVEMAVAQGTYISFYLYSWGGGKGKGKSKKTAAEVSTDAMVE
;
A
#
# COMPACT_ATOMS: atom_id res chain seq x y z
N MET A 1 22.46 -38.56 9.81
CA MET A 1 22.08 -37.22 9.28
C MET A 1 21.58 -37.21 7.82
N ALA A 2 22.01 -38.14 6.95
CA ALA A 2 21.62 -38.13 5.52
C ALA A 2 20.12 -38.36 5.25
N LYS A 3 19.47 -39.29 5.96
CA LYS A 3 18.07 -39.68 5.70
C LYS A 3 17.07 -38.54 5.94
N PHE A 4 17.23 -37.79 7.03
CA PHE A 4 16.35 -36.66 7.35
C PHE A 4 16.42 -35.55 6.30
N ASN A 5 17.63 -35.22 5.84
CA ASN A 5 17.82 -34.20 4.81
C ASN A 5 17.18 -34.62 3.47
N VAL A 6 17.25 -35.90 3.12
CA VAL A 6 16.57 -36.44 1.92
C VAL A 6 15.05 -36.29 2.05
N VAL A 7 14.48 -36.66 3.21
CA VAL A 7 13.04 -36.50 3.47
C VAL A 7 12.61 -35.04 3.43
N GLN A 8 13.37 -34.13 4.05
CA GLN A 8 13.09 -32.69 4.02
C GLN A 8 13.17 -32.10 2.61
N LYS A 9 14.16 -32.51 1.79
CA LYS A 9 14.26 -32.09 0.39
C LYS A 9 13.02 -32.52 -0.40
N ARG A 10 12.58 -33.78 -0.25
CA ARG A 10 11.36 -34.28 -0.90
C ARG A 10 10.12 -33.51 -0.46
N ARG A 11 9.98 -33.24 0.84
CA ARG A 11 8.88 -32.44 1.39
C ARG A 11 8.86 -31.01 0.81
N ARG A 12 10.02 -30.35 0.74
CA ARG A 12 10.13 -29.00 0.15
C ARG A 12 9.77 -28.98 -1.33
N ALA A 13 10.15 -30.01 -2.08
CA ALA A 13 9.81 -30.16 -3.49
C ALA A 13 8.29 -30.31 -3.69
N ALA A 14 7.65 -31.21 -2.93
CA ALA A 14 6.20 -31.42 -3.00
C ALA A 14 5.41 -30.14 -2.64
N ILE A 15 5.84 -29.41 -1.61
CA ILE A 15 5.21 -28.11 -1.26
C ILE A 15 5.38 -27.09 -2.39
N ALA A 16 6.54 -27.03 -3.03
CA ALA A 16 6.77 -26.11 -4.15
C ALA A 16 5.89 -26.45 -5.36
N GLU A 17 5.69 -27.74 -5.64
CA GLU A 17 4.80 -28.22 -6.70
C GLU A 17 3.33 -27.88 -6.41
N GLN A 18 2.85 -28.13 -5.19
CA GLN A 18 1.50 -27.72 -4.78
C GLN A 18 1.28 -26.20 -4.91
N LYS A 19 2.29 -25.40 -4.58
CA LYS A 19 2.23 -23.94 -4.75
C LYS A 19 2.15 -23.56 -6.24
N ARG A 20 2.91 -24.21 -7.11
CA ARG A 20 2.83 -23.99 -8.57
C ARG A 20 1.48 -24.41 -9.14
N ALA A 21 0.92 -25.53 -8.70
CA ALA A 21 -0.40 -25.97 -9.14
C ALA A 21 -1.52 -25.00 -8.73
N ARG A 22 -1.46 -24.47 -7.50
CA ARG A 22 -2.50 -23.56 -6.98
C ARG A 22 -2.35 -22.10 -7.41
N HIS A 23 -1.11 -21.60 -7.49
CA HIS A 23 -0.81 -20.17 -7.65
C HIS A 23 0.11 -19.86 -8.84
N GLY A 24 0.55 -20.88 -9.57
CA GLY A 24 1.35 -20.72 -10.78
C GLY A 24 0.51 -20.11 -11.89
N ASP A 25 1.22 -19.49 -12.83
CA ASP A 25 0.64 -19.00 -14.07
C ASP A 25 0.15 -20.17 -14.94
N PRO A 26 -1.08 -20.15 -15.51
CA PRO A 26 -1.64 -21.30 -16.23
C PRO A 26 -0.80 -21.80 -17.41
N PHE A 27 -0.11 -20.90 -18.11
CA PHE A 27 0.69 -21.25 -19.28
C PHE A 27 2.11 -21.69 -18.94
N THR A 28 2.71 -21.14 -17.89
CA THR A 28 4.11 -21.41 -17.54
C THR A 28 4.31 -22.27 -16.31
N ALA A 29 3.25 -22.53 -15.54
CA ALA A 29 3.23 -23.19 -14.23
C ALA A 29 4.23 -22.59 -13.20
N LYS A 30 4.79 -21.41 -13.49
CA LYS A 30 5.77 -20.73 -12.63
C LYS A 30 5.05 -19.79 -11.68
N LEU A 31 5.57 -19.69 -10.45
CA LEU A 31 5.13 -18.69 -9.48
C LEU A 31 5.68 -17.31 -9.90
N LYS A 32 4.79 -16.31 -9.98
CA LYS A 32 5.21 -14.92 -10.24
C LYS A 32 6.01 -14.39 -9.06
N GLN A 33 7.24 -13.92 -9.31
CA GLN A 33 8.01 -13.20 -8.31
C GLN A 33 7.48 -11.78 -8.20
N LYS A 34 6.90 -11.44 -7.04
CA LYS A 34 6.53 -10.06 -6.75
C LYS A 34 7.78 -9.32 -6.28
N PRO A 35 8.27 -8.29 -6.99
CA PRO A 35 9.36 -7.48 -6.47
C PRO A 35 8.91 -6.87 -5.14
N GLN A 36 9.76 -6.97 -4.12
CA GLN A 36 9.45 -6.29 -2.86
C GLN A 36 9.45 -4.77 -3.12
N PRO A 37 8.45 -4.03 -2.61
CA PRO A 37 8.47 -2.59 -2.73
C PRO A 37 9.67 -2.06 -1.95
N LEU A 38 10.70 -1.62 -2.68
CA LEU A 38 11.88 -1.02 -2.07
C LEU A 38 11.48 0.31 -1.45
N SER A 39 11.73 0.46 -0.15
CA SER A 39 11.47 1.71 0.54
C SER A 39 12.50 2.76 0.08
N ILE A 40 12.00 3.84 -0.52
CA ILE A 40 12.85 4.96 -0.95
C ILE A 40 13.22 5.78 0.29
N SER A 41 14.52 5.96 0.53
CA SER A 41 15.01 6.80 1.64
C SER A 41 14.52 8.24 1.54
N GLY A 42 14.32 8.92 2.67
CA GLY A 42 13.86 10.32 2.70
C GLY A 42 14.76 11.27 1.89
N LYS A 43 16.08 11.04 1.93
CA LYS A 43 17.06 11.78 1.12
C LYS A 43 16.82 11.56 -0.39
N ARG A 44 16.55 10.32 -0.81
CA ARG A 44 16.26 10.01 -2.21
C ARG A 44 14.92 10.59 -2.65
N LYS A 45 13.86 10.53 -1.81
CA LYS A 45 12.59 11.22 -2.06
C LYS A 45 12.80 12.72 -2.28
N ARG A 46 13.54 13.39 -1.38
CA ARG A 46 13.85 14.83 -1.51
C ARG A 46 14.62 15.15 -2.80
N LYS A 47 15.57 14.30 -3.22
CA LYS A 47 16.29 14.48 -4.48
C LYS A 47 15.38 14.31 -5.70
N LEU A 48 14.50 13.30 -5.69
CA LEU A 48 13.53 13.08 -6.76
C LEU A 48 12.56 14.27 -6.88
N PHE A 49 12.02 14.78 -5.76
CA PHE A 49 11.16 15.97 -5.76
C PHE A 49 11.90 17.23 -6.25
N LYS A 50 13.19 17.39 -5.91
CA LYS A 50 13.99 18.50 -6.43
C LYS A 50 14.23 18.38 -7.93
N LYS A 51 14.56 17.19 -8.43
CA LYS A 51 14.73 16.92 -9.87
C LYS A 51 13.41 17.20 -10.60
N TRP A 52 12.31 16.62 -10.11
CA TRP A 52 10.99 16.81 -10.68
C TRP A 52 10.61 18.29 -10.78
N ARG A 53 10.81 19.10 -9.73
CA ARG A 53 10.56 20.55 -9.81
C ARG A 53 11.42 21.28 -10.83
N ARG A 54 12.67 20.86 -11.04
CA ARG A 54 13.52 21.45 -12.09
C ARG A 54 13.02 21.06 -13.47
N ASP A 55 12.73 19.79 -13.67
CA ASP A 55 12.20 19.27 -14.94
C ASP A 55 10.88 19.98 -15.32
N GLN A 56 9.97 20.20 -14.34
CA GLN A 56 8.74 20.96 -14.55
C GLN A 56 9.02 22.42 -14.93
N LYS A 57 9.98 23.09 -14.26
CA LYS A 57 10.38 24.46 -14.59
C LYS A 57 10.97 24.57 -16.01
N GLU A 58 11.79 23.60 -16.40
CA GLU A 58 12.35 23.52 -17.75
C GLU A 58 11.27 23.24 -18.80
N ALA A 59 10.30 22.37 -18.49
CA ALA A 59 9.17 22.08 -19.37
C ALA A 59 8.28 23.31 -19.59
N MET A 60 8.00 24.09 -18.53
CA MET A 60 7.31 25.38 -18.67
C MET A 60 8.11 26.38 -19.52
N ALA A 61 9.43 26.48 -19.30
CA ALA A 61 10.29 27.38 -20.07
C ALA A 61 10.38 27.00 -21.56
N LYS A 62 10.29 25.70 -21.87
CA LYS A 62 10.23 25.17 -23.25
C LYS A 62 8.84 25.25 -23.86
N GLY A 63 7.83 25.75 -23.13
CA GLY A 63 6.43 25.80 -23.59
C GLY A 63 5.73 24.44 -23.67
N LEU A 64 6.32 23.39 -23.08
CA LEU A 64 5.79 22.03 -23.11
C LEU A 64 4.65 21.82 -22.08
N ILE A 65 4.52 22.74 -21.12
CA ILE A 65 3.42 22.81 -20.16
C ILE A 65 2.78 24.18 -20.35
N THR A 66 1.52 24.19 -20.77
CA THR A 66 0.72 25.40 -20.95
C THR A 66 -0.15 25.64 -19.71
N MET A 67 -0.65 26.87 -19.55
CA MET A 67 -1.58 27.18 -18.45
C MET A 67 -2.83 26.29 -18.47
N GLN A 68 -3.30 25.88 -19.65
CA GLN A 68 -4.42 24.96 -19.82
C GLN A 68 -4.15 23.57 -19.23
N ASP A 69 -2.92 23.06 -19.36
CA ASP A 69 -2.53 21.77 -18.77
C ASP A 69 -2.56 21.83 -17.23
N VAL A 70 -2.18 22.98 -16.68
CA VAL A 70 -2.22 23.23 -15.24
C VAL A 70 -3.66 23.28 -14.74
N GLU A 71 -4.54 24.01 -15.43
CA GLU A 71 -5.97 24.11 -15.09
C GLU A 71 -6.66 22.74 -15.16
N MET A 72 -6.40 21.96 -16.20
CA MET A 72 -6.94 20.61 -16.37
C MET A 72 -6.46 19.67 -15.26
N ALA A 73 -5.18 19.74 -14.87
CA ALA A 73 -4.65 18.93 -13.77
C ALA A 73 -5.25 19.30 -12.41
N VAL A 74 -5.47 20.60 -12.15
CA VAL A 74 -6.10 21.09 -10.92
C VAL A 74 -7.56 20.64 -10.86
N ALA A 75 -8.30 20.77 -11.95
CA ALA A 75 -9.69 20.32 -12.04
C ALA A 75 -9.79 18.82 -11.77
N GLN A 76 -8.96 17.98 -12.42
CA GLN A 76 -8.96 16.54 -12.16
C GLN A 76 -8.63 16.20 -10.69
N GLY A 77 -7.70 16.94 -10.07
CA GLY A 77 -7.36 16.76 -8.66
C GLY A 77 -8.51 17.09 -7.70
N THR A 78 -9.27 18.15 -7.98
CA THR A 78 -10.42 18.54 -7.14
C THR A 78 -11.58 17.56 -7.29
N TYR A 79 -11.87 17.06 -8.49
CA TYR A 79 -12.89 16.02 -8.70
C TYR A 79 -12.54 14.74 -7.93
N ILE A 80 -11.30 14.24 -8.05
CA ILE A 80 -10.87 13.02 -7.34
C ILE A 80 -10.93 13.20 -5.81
N SER A 81 -10.55 14.37 -5.30
CA SER A 81 -10.66 14.68 -3.86
C SER A 81 -12.12 14.72 -3.40
N PHE A 82 -13.03 15.30 -4.20
CA PHE A 82 -14.44 15.39 -3.86
C PHE A 82 -15.10 14.00 -3.80
N TYR A 83 -14.80 13.12 -4.76
CA TYR A 83 -15.30 11.74 -4.76
C TYR A 83 -14.74 10.90 -3.61
N LEU A 84 -13.47 11.09 -3.22
CA LEU A 84 -12.86 10.36 -2.12
C LEU A 84 -13.40 10.79 -0.75
N TYR A 85 -13.73 12.07 -0.56
CA TYR A 85 -14.38 12.56 0.66
C TYR A 85 -15.87 12.23 0.72
N SER A 86 -16.56 12.15 -0.43
CA SER A 86 -17.98 11.79 -0.52
C SER A 86 -18.24 10.32 -0.18
N TRP A 87 -17.30 9.41 -0.46
CA TRP A 87 -17.41 7.97 -0.18
C TRP A 87 -16.85 7.54 1.20
N GLY A 88 -16.53 8.51 2.06
CA GLY A 88 -16.07 8.32 3.44
C GLY A 88 -17.17 8.41 4.50
N GLY A 89 -18.44 8.26 4.11
CA GLY A 89 -19.60 8.31 4.99
C GLY A 89 -19.76 7.05 5.84
N GLY A 90 -19.47 7.17 7.14
CA GLY A 90 -20.11 6.36 8.18
C GLY A 90 -19.23 5.34 8.89
N LYS A 91 -18.69 5.74 10.05
CA LYS A 91 -18.72 4.94 11.29
C LYS A 91 -18.51 5.88 12.48
N GLY A 92 -19.62 6.45 12.94
CA GLY A 92 -19.67 7.11 14.24
C GLY A 92 -19.36 6.08 15.33
N LYS A 93 -18.18 6.19 15.95
CA LYS A 93 -17.95 5.63 17.28
C LYS A 93 -18.31 6.74 18.27
N GLY A 94 -19.57 6.76 18.70
CA GLY A 94 -19.96 7.47 19.90
C GLY A 94 -19.09 6.95 21.04
N LYS A 95 -18.15 7.78 21.52
CA LYS A 95 -17.46 7.50 22.78
C LYS A 95 -18.50 7.67 23.87
N SER A 96 -19.05 6.58 24.40
CA SER A 96 -19.78 6.64 25.65
C SER A 96 -18.82 7.15 26.72
N LYS A 97 -19.10 8.35 27.25
CA LYS A 97 -18.45 8.82 28.47
C LYS A 97 -19.10 8.05 29.62
N LYS A 98 -18.60 6.85 29.93
CA LYS A 98 -18.87 6.26 31.24
C LYS A 98 -18.13 7.09 32.27
N THR A 99 -18.84 7.60 33.27
CA THR A 99 -18.24 8.33 34.39
C THR A 99 -17.58 7.31 35.32
N ALA A 100 -16.48 7.70 35.97
CA ALA A 100 -15.64 6.82 36.78
C ALA A 100 -16.38 6.12 37.94
N ALA A 101 -17.58 6.60 38.30
CA ALA A 101 -18.41 6.01 39.35
C ALA A 101 -18.91 4.59 39.00
N GLU A 102 -19.19 4.30 37.73
CA GLU A 102 -19.74 2.99 37.31
C GLU A 102 -18.67 1.88 37.28
N VAL A 103 -17.38 2.23 37.23
CA VAL A 103 -16.29 1.25 37.19
C VAL A 103 -16.00 0.70 38.60
N SER A 104 -16.31 1.46 39.65
CA SER A 104 -16.00 1.07 41.03
C SER A 104 -16.95 0.00 41.59
N THR A 105 -18.19 -0.07 41.12
CA THR A 105 -19.19 -1.01 41.64
C THR A 105 -19.02 -2.43 41.10
N ASP A 106 -18.46 -2.57 39.90
CA ASP A 106 -18.25 -3.88 39.24
C ASP A 106 -17.00 -4.60 39.75
N ALA A 107 -16.10 -3.90 40.45
CA ALA A 107 -14.87 -4.47 40.99
C ALA A 107 -14.98 -4.97 42.45
N MET A 108 -16.17 -4.86 43.08
CA MET A 108 -16.39 -5.24 44.48
C MET A 108 -17.35 -6.42 44.68
N VAL A 109 -17.65 -7.18 43.62
CA VAL A 109 -18.36 -8.46 43.73
C VAL A 109 -17.48 -9.59 43.18
N GLU A 110 -16.56 -10.04 44.03
CA GLU A 110 -16.17 -11.45 44.15
C GLU A 110 -16.23 -11.84 45.63
#